data_AF-A0A9J6H8P7-F1
#
_entry.id   AF-A0A9J6H8P7-F1
#
_cell.length_a   1.000
_cell.length_b   1.000
_cell.length_c   1.000
_cell.angle_alpha   90.00
_cell.angle_beta   90.00
_cell.angle_gamma   90.00
#
_symmetry.space_group_name_H-M   'P 1'
#
loop_
_entity.id
_entity.type
_entity.pdbx_description
1 polymer ?
#
loop_
_entity_poly.entity_id
_entity_poly.type
_entity_poly.pdbx_seq_one_letter_code
_entity_poly.pdbx_strand_id
1 'polypeptide(L)'
;MCNAGGYLLGDSAYPLLPWLLPPYKSTTRGLAQHEEDFNRLHSQQRVTIEGAFGLLKNRLRRLFYVNALFIKQAILIIIGSCVLHNLCIRTSDDDNTELPRAGLDVPLPDDDSDLQPCAGDLRDEIALSL
;
A
#
# COMPACT_ATOMS: atom_id res chain seq x y z
N MET A 1 8.30 -9.48 15.96
CA MET A 1 7.24 -8.83 15.18
C MET A 1 7.18 -9.61 13.87
N CYS A 2 6.22 -10.47 13.55
CA CYS A 2 4.89 -10.77 14.05
C CYS A 2 4.71 -12.30 13.97
N ASN A 3 4.27 -12.96 15.05
CA ASN A 3 4.02 -14.42 15.07
C ASN A 3 2.51 -14.74 15.16
N ALA A 4 1.70 -13.87 14.54
CA ALA A 4 0.30 -14.12 14.25
C ALA A 4 0.20 -14.14 12.73
N GLY A 5 -0.52 -15.10 12.15
CA GLY A 5 -0.64 -15.32 10.69
C GLY A 5 -1.31 -14.18 9.93
N GLY A 6 -0.72 -12.99 9.98
CA GLY A 6 -1.15 -11.80 9.26
C GLY A 6 -0.38 -11.67 7.95
N TYR A 7 -1.04 -11.05 6.98
CA TYR A 7 -0.53 -10.77 5.65
C TYR A 7 -0.48 -9.25 5.43
N LEU A 8 0.43 -8.82 4.56
CA LEU A 8 0.51 -7.45 4.07
C LEU A 8 -0.39 -7.31 2.85
N LEU A 9 -1.06 -6.17 2.71
CA LEU A 9 -1.71 -5.80 1.46
C LEU A 9 -0.71 -5.12 0.54
N GLY A 10 -0.52 -5.71 -0.64
CA GLY A 10 0.39 -5.21 -1.67
C GLY A 10 -0.32 -4.33 -2.69
N ASP A 11 0.42 -3.43 -3.32
CA ASP A 11 0.00 -2.81 -4.58
C ASP A 11 -0.03 -3.86 -5.72
N SER A 12 -0.78 -3.61 -6.79
CA SER A 12 -0.83 -4.47 -7.99
C SER A 12 0.52 -4.67 -8.67
N ALA A 13 1.47 -3.76 -8.43
CA ALA A 13 2.84 -3.88 -8.93
C ALA A 13 3.70 -4.93 -8.19
N TYR A 14 3.23 -5.46 -7.06
CA TYR A 14 3.94 -6.50 -6.32
C TYR A 14 3.42 -7.90 -6.65
N PRO A 15 4.30 -8.91 -6.66
CA PRO A 15 3.89 -10.29 -6.83
C PRO A 15 3.07 -10.78 -5.62
N LEU A 16 2.23 -11.79 -5.86
CA LEU A 16 1.53 -12.49 -4.80
C LEU A 16 2.51 -13.40 -4.04
N LEU A 17 2.66 -13.16 -2.74
CA LEU A 17 3.56 -13.94 -1.87
C LEU A 17 2.78 -14.47 -0.66
N PRO A 18 3.29 -15.50 0.06
CA PRO A 18 2.60 -16.08 1.22
C PRO A 18 2.29 -15.09 2.36
N TRP A 19 2.90 -13.91 2.31
CA TRP A 19 2.77 -12.83 3.28
C TRP A 19 2.37 -11.49 2.64
N LEU A 20 2.13 -11.44 1.32
CA LEU A 20 1.79 -10.22 0.57
C LEU A 20 0.66 -10.50 -0.42
N LEU A 21 -0.50 -9.88 -0.21
CA LEU A 21 -1.70 -10.02 -1.02
C LEU A 21 -1.94 -8.77 -1.90
N PRO A 22 -1.50 -8.78 -3.17
CA PRO A 22 -1.92 -7.78 -4.14
C PRO A 22 -3.38 -8.01 -4.59
N PRO A 23 -4.06 -6.96 -5.10
CA PRO A 23 -5.39 -7.10 -5.67
C PRO A 23 -5.41 -8.07 -6.86
N TYR A 24 -6.59 -8.63 -7.15
CA TYR A 24 -6.79 -9.43 -8.36
C TYR A 24 -6.67 -8.54 -9.60
N LYS A 25 -5.88 -8.99 -10.58
CA LYS A 25 -5.77 -8.32 -11.88
C LYS A 25 -6.96 -8.71 -12.74
N SER A 26 -7.57 -7.74 -13.42
CA SER A 26 -8.67 -8.01 -14.35
C SER A 26 -8.16 -8.87 -15.51
N THR A 27 -8.73 -10.07 -15.66
CA THR A 27 -8.43 -10.98 -16.78
C THR A 27 -9.39 -10.71 -17.94
N THR A 28 -9.08 -11.17 -19.16
CA THR A 28 -9.95 -11.07 -20.35
C THR A 28 -11.39 -11.62 -20.13
N ARG A 29 -11.59 -12.47 -19.11
CA ARG A 29 -12.89 -13.04 -18.72
C ARG A 29 -13.65 -12.23 -17.66
N GLY A 30 -13.09 -11.12 -17.18
CA GLY A 30 -13.59 -10.40 -16.01
C GLY A 30 -13.17 -11.04 -14.68
N LEU A 31 -13.55 -10.40 -13.58
CA LEU A 31 -13.35 -10.89 -12.21
C LEU A 31 -14.61 -11.62 -11.73
N ALA A 32 -14.44 -12.68 -10.94
CA ALA A 32 -15.56 -13.29 -10.23
C ALA A 32 -16.03 -12.38 -9.08
N GLN A 33 -17.28 -12.54 -8.64
CA GLN A 33 -17.88 -11.68 -7.61
C GLN A 33 -17.02 -11.57 -6.33
N HIS A 34 -16.48 -12.68 -5.84
CA HIS A 34 -15.63 -12.71 -4.65
C HIS A 34 -14.29 -11.98 -4.85
N GLU A 35 -13.72 -12.01 -6.06
CA GLU A 35 -12.51 -11.27 -6.41
C GLU A 35 -12.79 -9.75 -6.47
N GLU A 36 -13.97 -9.36 -6.98
CA GLU A 36 -14.42 -7.97 -6.98
C GLU A 36 -14.66 -7.45 -5.55
N ASP A 37 -15.30 -8.26 -4.71
CA ASP A 37 -15.55 -7.91 -3.30
C ASP A 37 -14.23 -7.77 -2.52
N PHE A 38 -13.27 -8.67 -2.76
CA PHE A 38 -11.91 -8.55 -2.24
C PHE A 38 -11.24 -7.25 -2.72
N ASN A 39 -11.23 -6.98 -4.03
CA ASN A 39 -10.62 -5.77 -4.58
C ASN A 39 -11.27 -4.49 -4.06
N ARG A 40 -12.59 -4.49 -3.82
CA ARG A 40 -13.31 -3.36 -3.24
C ARG A 40 -12.83 -3.08 -1.82
N LEU A 41 -12.76 -4.12 -0.98
CA LEU A 41 -12.30 -3.98 0.41
C LEU A 41 -10.81 -3.63 0.47
N HIS A 42 -9.99 -4.25 -0.38
CA HIS A 42 -8.56 -3.94 -0.53
C HIS A 42 -8.36 -2.46 -0.87
N SER A 43 -9.08 -1.94 -1.87
CA SER A 43 -9.04 -0.54 -2.26
C SER A 43 -9.50 0.40 -1.13
N GLN A 44 -10.54 0.04 -0.38
CA GLN A 44 -11.00 0.85 0.75
C GLN A 44 -9.91 1.01 1.83
N GLN A 45 -9.19 -0.06 2.15
CA GLN A 45 -8.10 0.00 3.12
C GLN A 45 -6.92 0.83 2.60
N ARG A 46 -6.60 0.71 1.30
CA ARG A 46 -5.55 1.50 0.66
C ARG A 46 -5.80 3.00 0.70
N VAL A 47 -7.05 3.45 0.57
CA VAL A 47 -7.40 4.88 0.66
C VAL A 47 -6.90 5.50 1.97
N THR A 48 -7.00 4.79 3.09
CA THR A 48 -6.49 5.27 4.39
C THR A 48 -4.97 5.40 4.38
N ILE A 49 -4.27 4.41 3.83
CA ILE A 49 -2.80 4.39 3.74
C ILE A 49 -2.30 5.52 2.82
N GLU A 50 -2.92 5.68 1.66
CA GLU A 50 -2.61 6.73 0.68
C GLU A 50 -2.87 8.12 1.27
N GLY A 51 -3.96 8.29 2.02
CA GLY A 51 -4.25 9.52 2.77
C GLY A 51 -3.14 9.86 3.77
N ALA A 52 -2.68 8.87 4.55
CA ALA A 52 -1.60 9.07 5.52
C ALA A 52 -0.28 9.48 4.82
N PHE A 53 0.09 8.81 3.72
CA PHE A 53 1.28 9.20 2.96
C PHE A 53 1.13 10.55 2.26
N GLY A 54 -0.08 10.91 1.83
CA GLY A 54 -0.38 12.24 1.33
C GLY A 54 -0.11 13.30 2.40
N LEU A 55 -0.63 13.11 3.62
CA LEU A 55 -0.43 14.05 4.73
C LEU A 55 1.05 14.17 5.11
N LEU A 56 1.76 13.04 5.17
CA LEU A 56 3.20 12.99 5.41
C LEU A 56 3.97 13.82 4.37
N LYS A 57 3.72 13.58 3.08
CA LYS A 57 4.38 14.28 1.97
C LYS A 57 4.04 15.78 1.94
N ASN A 58 2.78 16.13 2.23
CA ASN A 58 2.35 17.53 2.30
C ASN A 58 3.02 18.28 3.44
N ARG A 59 3.08 17.70 4.63
CA ARG A 59 3.74 18.31 5.79
C ARG A 59 5.25 18.42 5.57
N LEU A 60 5.87 17.35 5.06
CA LEU A 60 7.31 17.26 4.88
C LEU A 60 7.69 17.40 3.39
N ARG A 61 7.37 18.56 2.78
CA ARG A 61 7.63 18.80 1.34
C ARG A 61 9.08 18.59 0.91
N ARG A 62 10.05 18.65 1.84
CA ARG A 62 11.44 18.29 1.55
C ARG A 62 11.59 16.85 1.03
N LEU A 63 10.69 15.93 1.37
CA LEU A 63 10.69 14.56 0.88
C LEU A 63 10.66 14.46 -0.65
N PHE A 64 10.05 15.43 -1.34
CA PHE A 64 10.03 15.48 -2.81
C PHE A 64 11.41 15.77 -3.43
N TYR A 65 12.33 16.31 -2.64
CA TYR A 65 13.67 16.72 -3.10
C TYR A 65 14.78 15.89 -2.45
N VAL A 66 14.43 14.85 -1.71
CA VAL A 66 15.42 13.96 -1.10
C VAL A 66 16.11 13.16 -2.20
N ASN A 67 17.41 13.39 -2.35
CA ASN A 67 18.26 12.54 -3.17
C ASN A 67 18.93 11.50 -2.26
N ALA A 68 18.37 10.29 -2.23
CA ALA A 68 18.95 9.16 -1.52
C ALA A 68 19.86 8.38 -2.47
N LEU A 69 21.17 8.41 -2.21
CA LEU A 69 22.16 7.71 -3.04
C LEU A 69 22.15 6.19 -2.81
N PHE A 70 21.65 5.75 -1.65
CA PHE A 70 21.59 4.35 -1.26
C PHE A 70 20.22 3.99 -0.69
N ILE A 71 19.77 2.75 -0.94
CA ILE A 71 18.51 2.21 -0.42
C ILE A 71 18.43 2.35 1.11
N LYS A 72 19.54 2.04 1.81
CA LYS A 72 19.61 2.18 3.28
C LYS A 72 19.31 3.61 3.75
N GLN A 73 19.81 4.60 3.01
CA GLN A 73 19.57 6.01 3.32
C GLN A 73 18.11 6.37 3.07
N ALA A 74 17.51 5.91 1.98
CA ALA A 74 16.09 6.12 1.69
C ALA A 74 15.22 5.54 2.83
N ILE A 75 15.49 4.31 3.27
CA ILE A 75 14.77 3.66 4.37
C ILE A 75 14.84 4.50 5.64
N LEU A 76 16.04 4.97 6.04
CA LEU A 76 16.21 5.78 7.24
C LEU A 76 15.46 7.11 7.16
N ILE A 77 15.48 7.76 6.00
CA ILE A 77 14.76 9.03 5.79
C ILE A 77 13.25 8.82 5.90
N ILE A 78 12.71 7.76 5.29
CA ILE A 78 11.28 7.46 5.37
C ILE A 78 10.86 7.13 6.81
N ILE A 79 11.62 6.27 7.51
CA ILE A 79 11.33 5.93 8.91
C ILE A 79 11.37 7.19 9.80
N GLY A 80 12.43 8.00 9.68
CA GLY A 80 12.57 9.24 10.45
C GLY A 80 11.43 10.22 10.18
N SER A 81 10.98 10.30 8.93
CA SER A 81 9.85 11.15 8.53
C SER A 81 8.53 10.68 9.14
N CYS A 82 8.26 9.37 9.14
CA CYS A 82 7.08 8.80 9.80
C CYS A 82 7.10 9.06 11.31
N VAL A 83 8.24 8.89 11.97
CA VAL A 83 8.39 9.16 13.41
C VAL A 83 8.11 10.63 13.71
N LEU A 84 8.71 11.55 12.95
CA LEU A 84 8.52 12.98 13.14
C LEU A 84 7.06 13.41 12.88
N HIS A 85 6.44 12.88 11.82
CA HIS A 85 5.04 13.14 11.50
C HIS A 85 4.09 12.68 12.61
N ASN A 86 4.30 11.48 13.13
CA ASN A 86 3.53 10.95 14.24
C ASN A 86 3.73 11.77 15.52
N LEU A 87 4.92 12.32 15.74
CA LEU A 87 5.18 13.23 16.84
C LEU A 87 4.38 14.53 16.68
N CYS A 88 4.38 15.16 15.50
CA CYS A 88 3.61 16.36 15.22
C CYS A 88 2.10 16.17 15.42
N ILE A 89 1.55 15.02 14.99
CA ILE A 89 0.13 14.67 15.23
C ILE A 89 -0.16 14.61 16.74
N ARG A 90 0.74 14.01 17.53
CA ARG A 90 0.57 13.85 18.98
C ARG A 90 0.71 15.16 19.75
N THR A 91 1.44 16.13 19.24
CA THR A 91 1.66 17.43 19.88
C THR A 91 0.64 18.51 19.46
N SER A 92 -0.38 18.15 18.67
CA SER A 92 -1.47 19.03 18.24
C SER A 92 -1.04 20.25 17.41
N ASP A 93 0.06 20.14 16.65
CA ASP A 93 0.42 21.12 15.59
C ASP A 93 -0.36 20.81 14.28
N ASP A 94 -1.69 20.76 14.38
CA ASP A 94 -2.60 20.42 13.28
C ASP A 94 -3.05 21.67 12.52
N ASP A 95 -2.26 22.05 11.51
CA ASP A 95 -2.65 23.10 10.54
C ASP A 95 -2.85 22.54 9.11
N ASN A 96 -2.99 21.22 8.93
CA ASN A 96 -3.18 20.64 7.59
C ASN A 96 -4.02 19.35 7.64
N THR A 97 -5.30 19.49 7.97
CA THR A 97 -6.23 18.35 8.11
C THR A 97 -7.06 18.08 6.85
N GLU A 98 -6.75 18.65 5.69
CA GLU A 98 -7.49 18.32 4.46
C GLU A 98 -6.59 18.18 3.24
N LEU A 99 -6.55 16.97 2.68
CA LEU A 99 -6.09 16.70 1.32
C LEU A 99 -7.32 16.58 0.41
N PRO A 100 -7.40 17.37 -0.67
CA PRO A 100 -8.33 17.09 -1.75
C PRO A 100 -7.95 15.73 -2.35
N ARG A 101 -8.93 14.83 -2.44
CA ARG A 101 -8.84 13.53 -3.12
C ARG A 101 -8.57 13.77 -4.61
N ALA A 102 -7.31 13.84 -5.04
CA ALA A 102 -6.98 13.93 -6.46
C ALA A 102 -5.82 12.99 -6.79
N GLY A 103 -6.07 12.14 -7.79
CA GLY A 103 -5.35 10.92 -8.11
C GLY A 103 -3.87 11.10 -8.42
N LEU A 104 -3.10 10.09 -8.00
CA LEU A 104 -1.78 9.80 -8.52
C LEU A 104 -1.82 8.40 -9.13
N ASP A 105 -2.53 8.27 -10.25
CA ASP A 105 -2.37 7.10 -11.13
C ASP A 105 -1.02 7.24 -11.84
N VAL A 106 -0.01 6.55 -11.33
CA VAL A 106 1.24 6.31 -12.05
C VAL A 106 1.14 4.91 -12.64
N PRO A 107 1.06 4.75 -13.98
CA PRO A 107 1.05 3.44 -14.60
C PRO A 107 2.41 2.77 -14.36
N LEU A 108 2.41 1.61 -13.71
CA LEU A 108 3.59 0.77 -13.56
C LEU A 108 3.55 -0.37 -14.58
N PRO A 109 4.69 -0.72 -15.19
CA PRO A 109 4.75 -1.74 -16.23
C PRO A 109 4.41 -3.12 -15.66
N ASP A 110 3.67 -3.89 -16.45
CA ASP A 110 3.38 -5.30 -16.20
C ASP A 110 4.68 -6.11 -16.21
N ASP A 111 5.12 -6.55 -15.03
CA ASP A 111 6.17 -7.56 -14.91
C ASP A 111 5.52 -8.91 -14.61
N ASP A 112 5.48 -9.75 -15.63
CA ASP A 112 5.02 -11.14 -15.57
C ASP A 112 6.19 -12.01 -15.11
N SER A 113 6.32 -12.23 -13.80
CA SER A 113 7.12 -13.35 -13.30
C SER A 113 6.63 -13.90 -11.95
N ASP A 114 6.37 -15.21 -11.99
CA ASP A 114 6.33 -16.20 -10.92
C ASP A 114 5.17 -16.16 -9.92
N LEU A 115 4.03 -16.67 -10.39
CA LEU A 115 2.95 -17.19 -9.55
C LEU A 115 3.46 -18.43 -8.78
N GLN A 116 3.83 -18.29 -7.50
CA GLN A 116 4.07 -19.47 -6.65
C GLN A 116 2.73 -20.07 -6.20
N PRO A 117 2.50 -21.38 -6.42
CA PRO A 117 1.18 -22.01 -6.29
C PRO A 117 0.60 -22.05 -4.86
N CYS A 118 1.34 -21.67 -3.82
CA CYS A 118 0.85 -21.71 -2.43
C CYS A 118 0.24 -20.40 -1.91
N ALA A 119 0.43 -19.27 -2.61
CA ALA A 119 -0.07 -17.97 -2.17
C ALA A 119 -1.44 -17.61 -2.78
N GLY A 120 -1.79 -18.21 -3.93
CA GLY A 120 -3.12 -18.11 -4.55
C GLY A 120 -4.21 -18.60 -3.60
N ASP A 121 -4.03 -19.81 -3.09
CA ASP A 121 -5.01 -20.49 -2.23
C ASP A 121 -5.41 -19.66 -1.00
N LEU A 122 -4.46 -18.96 -0.35
CA LEU A 122 -4.74 -18.12 0.81
C LEU A 122 -5.57 -16.88 0.43
N ARG A 123 -5.21 -16.21 -0.67
CA ARG A 123 -5.95 -15.02 -1.12
C ARG A 123 -7.38 -15.41 -1.52
N ASP A 124 -7.53 -16.53 -2.20
CA ASP A 124 -8.82 -17.05 -2.65
C ASP A 124 -9.68 -17.51 -1.47
N GLU A 125 -9.09 -18.17 -0.46
CA GLU A 125 -9.79 -18.51 0.79
C GLU A 125 -10.30 -17.25 1.52
N ILE A 126 -9.46 -16.23 1.63
CA ILE A 126 -9.86 -14.95 2.22
C ILE A 126 -10.97 -14.31 1.38
N ALA A 127 -10.81 -14.24 0.05
CA ALA A 127 -11.78 -13.64 -0.85
C ALA A 127 -13.14 -14.35 -0.80
N LEU A 128 -13.15 -15.68 -0.67
CA LEU A 128 -14.37 -16.49 -0.53
C LEU A 128 -15.04 -16.37 0.85
N SER A 129 -14.32 -15.83 1.85
CA SER A 129 -14.84 -15.60 3.20
C SER A 129 -15.43 -14.20 3.44
N LEU A 130 -15.29 -13.31 2.45
CA LEU A 130 -15.81 -11.92 2.46
C LEU A 130 -17.28 -11.85 2.04
#